data_AF-A0AAV5RVH0-F1
#
_entry.id   AF-A0AAV5RVH0-F1
#
_cell.length_a   1.000
_cell.length_b   1.000
_cell.length_c   1.000
_cell.angle_alpha   90.00
_cell.angle_beta   90.00
_cell.angle_gamma   90.00
#
_symmetry.space_group_name_H-M   'P 1'
#
loop_
_entity.id
_entity.type
_entity.pdbx_description
1 polymer ?
#
loop_
_entity_poly.entity_id
_entity_poly.type
_entity_poly.pdbx_seq_one_letter_code
_entity_poly.pdbx_strand_id
1 'polypeptide(L)'
;MSNIANVFNPPTESKPVEDCLSCDVFNSFFLFAAGGYLASGKAITKDKKLSLEEFNKKNPVWWRNGIRGFGGVLIAYGFYRSYDTYESWKTSQVKKFNQ
;
A
#
# COMPACT_ATOMS: atom_id res chain seq x y z
N MET A 1 15.77 23.84 0.67
CA MET A 1 16.87 22.86 0.50
C MET A 1 16.60 21.72 1.46
N SER A 2 16.50 20.48 0.95
CA SER A 2 16.25 19.30 1.78
C SER A 2 17.53 18.92 2.52
N ASN A 3 17.49 18.94 3.86
CA ASN A 3 18.61 18.53 4.70
C ASN A 3 18.30 17.16 5.30
N ILE A 4 19.23 16.20 5.22
CA ILE A 4 19.06 14.85 5.76
C ILE A 4 18.92 14.84 7.29
N ALA A 5 19.35 15.91 7.97
CA ALA A 5 19.10 16.12 9.39
C ALA A 5 17.58 16.19 9.72
N ASN A 6 16.74 16.65 8.78
CA ASN A 6 15.28 16.72 8.97
C ASN A 6 14.60 15.35 8.96
N VAL A 7 15.31 14.28 8.58
CA VAL A 7 14.79 12.90 8.68
C VAL A 7 14.86 12.38 10.11
N PHE A 8 15.91 12.77 10.85
CA PHE A 8 16.16 12.31 12.21
C PHE A 8 15.64 13.28 13.28
N ASN A 9 15.43 14.54 12.92
CA ASN A 9 14.77 15.53 13.74
C ASN A 9 13.73 16.28 12.90
N PRO A 10 12.55 15.69 12.67
CA PRO A 10 11.52 16.35 11.89
C PRO A 10 11.11 17.65 12.58
N PRO A 11 10.92 18.76 11.83
CA PRO A 11 10.43 20.00 12.41
C PRO A 11 9.07 19.76 13.07
N THR A 12 8.87 20.35 14.25
CA THR A 12 7.68 20.15 15.10
C THR A 12 6.39 20.67 14.47
N GLU A 13 6.49 21.49 13.43
CA GLU A 13 5.34 21.99 12.68
C GLU A 13 4.82 20.91 11.72
N SER A 14 3.67 20.33 12.07
CA SER A 14 2.93 19.44 11.20
C SER A 14 2.50 20.20 9.94
N LYS A 15 3.04 19.80 8.78
CA LYS A 15 2.59 20.33 7.48
C LYS A 15 1.07 20.13 7.33
N PRO A 16 0.37 21.06 6.66
CA PRO A 16 -1.06 20.94 6.45
C PRO A 16 -1.39 19.66 5.67
N VAL A 17 -2.45 18.97 6.08
CA VAL A 17 -2.90 17.68 5.52
C VAL A 17 -3.15 17.75 4.00
N GLU A 18 -3.50 18.93 3.48
CA GLU A 18 -3.71 19.16 2.04
C GLU A 18 -2.48 18.86 1.17
N ASP A 19 -1.27 19.03 1.71
CA ASP A 19 -0.04 18.73 0.97
C ASP A 19 0.19 17.23 0.80
N CYS A 20 -0.43 16.41 1.65
CA CYS A 20 -0.20 14.96 1.73
C CYS A 20 -1.36 14.12 1.17
N LEU A 21 -2.57 14.69 1.05
CA LEU A 21 -3.78 13.97 0.65
C LEU A 21 -3.60 13.22 -0.68
N SER A 22 -3.02 13.87 -1.69
CA SER A 22 -2.77 13.26 -2.99
C SER A 22 -1.82 12.05 -2.88
N CYS A 23 -0.75 12.19 -2.08
CA CYS A 23 0.21 11.10 -1.86
C CYS A 23 -0.45 9.91 -1.16
N ASP A 24 -1.32 10.16 -0.17
CA ASP A 24 -2.01 9.12 0.57
C ASP A 24 -3.08 8.38 -0.27
N VAL A 25 -3.76 9.10 -1.16
CA VAL A 25 -4.68 8.49 -2.13
C VAL A 25 -3.92 7.59 -3.10
N PHE A 26 -2.80 8.06 -3.65
CA PHE A 26 -1.96 7.22 -4.52
C PHE A 26 -1.38 6.01 -3.80
N ASN A 27 -0.93 6.18 -2.56
CA ASN A 27 -0.44 5.08 -1.74
C ASN A 27 -1.53 4.02 -1.52
N SER A 28 -2.74 4.45 -1.16
CA SER A 28 -3.88 3.54 -0.96
C SER A 28 -4.25 2.82 -2.26
N PHE A 29 -4.32 3.54 -3.37
CA PHE A 29 -4.56 2.95 -4.69
C PHE A 29 -3.50 1.91 -5.06
N PHE A 30 -2.22 2.22 -4.86
CA PHE A 30 -1.13 1.31 -5.11
C PHE A 30 -1.24 0.04 -4.26
N LEU A 31 -1.54 0.18 -2.96
CA LEU A 31 -1.73 -0.96 -2.05
C LEU A 31 -2.87 -1.87 -2.51
N PHE A 32 -4.00 -1.31 -2.92
CA PHE A 32 -5.12 -2.10 -3.45
C PHE A 32 -4.79 -2.75 -4.79
N ALA A 33 -4.16 -2.02 -5.72
CA ALA A 33 -3.82 -2.54 -7.04
C ALA A 33 -2.77 -3.65 -6.96
N ALA A 34 -1.65 -3.40 -6.28
CA ALA A 34 -0.60 -4.39 -6.09
C ALA A 34 -1.08 -5.56 -5.23
N GLY A 35 -1.78 -5.27 -4.13
CA GLY A 35 -2.36 -6.28 -3.26
C GLY A 35 -3.35 -7.19 -4.00
N GLY A 36 -4.26 -6.61 -4.77
CA GLY A 36 -5.21 -7.35 -5.61
C GLY A 36 -4.52 -8.19 -6.69
N TYR A 37 -3.49 -7.64 -7.36
CA TYR A 37 -2.72 -8.37 -8.35
C TYR A 37 -2.04 -9.61 -7.75
N LEU A 38 -1.39 -9.47 -6.59
CA LEU A 38 -0.73 -10.58 -5.90
C LEU A 38 -1.74 -11.59 -5.33
N ALA A 39 -2.81 -11.11 -4.68
CA ALA A 39 -3.86 -11.95 -4.09
C ALA A 39 -4.61 -12.79 -5.14
N SER A 40 -4.83 -12.24 -6.34
CA SER A 40 -5.45 -12.97 -7.45
C SER A 40 -4.60 -14.13 -7.98
N GLY A 41 -3.30 -14.16 -7.65
CA GLY A 41 -2.34 -15.13 -8.19
C GLY A 41 -1.96 -14.89 -9.65
N LYS A 42 -2.34 -13.76 -10.26
CA LYS A 42 -1.90 -13.39 -11.61
C LYS A 42 -0.38 -13.26 -11.72
N ALA A 43 0.29 -12.90 -10.62
CA ALA A 43 1.75 -12.88 -10.54
C ALA A 43 2.40 -14.28 -10.63
N ILE A 44 1.62 -15.35 -10.45
CA ILE A 44 2.10 -16.74 -10.34
C ILE A 44 1.47 -17.62 -11.43
N THR A 45 1.19 -17.03 -12.60
CA THR A 45 0.66 -17.80 -13.72
C THR A 45 1.72 -18.72 -14.31
N LYS A 46 1.32 -19.95 -14.59
CA LYS A 46 2.16 -20.94 -15.29
C LYS A 46 2.43 -20.48 -16.72
N ASP A 47 3.70 -20.45 -17.12
CA ASP A 47 4.07 -20.30 -18.53
C ASP A 47 3.60 -21.53 -19.33
N LYS A 48 2.99 -21.29 -20.50
CA LYS A 48 2.49 -22.34 -21.40
C LYS A 48 3.59 -23.32 -21.83
N LYS A 49 4.85 -22.88 -21.84
CA LYS A 49 6.00 -23.71 -22.24
C LYS A 49 6.53 -24.62 -21.14
N LEU A 50 6.15 -24.41 -19.87
CA LEU A 50 6.63 -25.22 -18.75
C LEU A 50 5.75 -26.46 -18.53
N SER A 51 6.35 -27.57 -18.11
CA SER A 51 5.58 -28.68 -17.55
C SER A 51 4.93 -28.30 -16.21
N LEU A 52 3.90 -29.04 -15.78
CA LEU A 52 3.29 -28.80 -14.47
C LEU A 52 4.28 -29.10 -13.33
N GLU A 53 5.11 -30.14 -13.51
CA GLU A 53 6.10 -30.58 -12.54
C GLU A 53 7.19 -29.53 -12.32
N GLU A 54 7.79 -29.01 -13.40
CA GLU A 54 8.79 -27.95 -13.31
C GLU A 54 8.21 -26.66 -12.69
N PHE A 55 6.96 -26.34 -13.00
CA PHE A 55 6.30 -25.18 -12.43
C PHE A 55 6.12 -25.34 -10.92
N ASN A 56 5.68 -26.52 -10.47
CA ASN A 56 5.51 -26.84 -9.06
C ASN A 56 6.85 -26.88 -8.29
N LYS A 57 7.93 -27.33 -8.94
CA LYS A 57 9.28 -27.33 -8.37
C LYS A 57 9.84 -25.91 -8.20
N LYS A 58 9.63 -25.03 -9.18
CA LYS A 58 10.08 -23.63 -9.13
C LYS A 58 9.20 -22.75 -8.23
N ASN A 59 7.91 -23.04 -8.16
CA ASN A 59 6.93 -22.31 -7.36
C ASN A 59 6.27 -23.26 -6.36
N PRO A 60 6.91 -23.59 -5.22
CA PRO A 60 6.30 -24.46 -4.23
C PRO A 60 5.01 -23.85 -3.67
N VAL A 61 4.11 -24.69 -3.15
CA VAL A 61 2.76 -24.25 -2.71
C VAL A 61 2.85 -23.18 -1.62
N TRP A 62 3.76 -23.33 -0.65
CA TRP A 62 3.96 -22.34 0.42
C TRP A 62 4.34 -20.96 -0.13
N TRP A 63 5.17 -20.91 -1.18
CA TRP A 63 5.58 -19.65 -1.83
C TRP A 63 4.39 -18.98 -2.51
N ARG A 64 3.59 -19.76 -3.22
CA ARG A 64 2.38 -19.26 -3.88
C ARG A 64 1.36 -18.71 -2.89
N ASN A 65 1.16 -19.43 -1.79
CA ASN A 65 0.29 -18.99 -0.72
C ASN A 65 0.85 -17.77 0.01
N GLY A 66 2.17 -17.68 0.18
CA GLY A 66 2.85 -16.52 0.75
C GLY A 66 2.63 -15.25 -0.08
N ILE A 67 2.81 -15.32 -1.40
CA ILE A 67 2.55 -14.18 -2.30
C ILE A 67 1.08 -13.73 -2.22
N ARG A 68 0.14 -14.69 -2.26
CA ARG A 68 -1.29 -14.37 -2.17
C ARG A 68 -1.65 -13.76 -0.82
N GLY A 69 -1.11 -14.32 0.27
CA GLY A 69 -1.30 -13.82 1.63
C GLY A 69 -0.74 -12.42 1.79
N PHE A 70 0.47 -12.16 1.27
CA PHE A 70 1.06 -10.81 1.25
C PHE A 70 0.21 -9.83 0.47
N GLY A 71 -0.35 -10.24 -0.68
CA GLY A 71 -1.33 -9.44 -1.41
C GLY A 71 -2.56 -9.07 -0.55
N GLY A 72 -3.08 -10.03 0.22
CA GLY A 72 -4.16 -9.77 1.18
C GLY A 72 -3.76 -8.77 2.29
N VAL A 73 -2.54 -8.88 2.81
CA VAL A 73 -2.00 -7.92 3.80
C VAL A 73 -1.92 -6.51 3.22
N LEU A 74 -1.46 -6.36 1.97
CA LEU A 74 -1.43 -5.05 1.30
C LEU A 74 -2.82 -4.44 1.16
N ILE A 75 -3.84 -5.24 0.80
CA ILE A 75 -5.23 -4.78 0.72
C ILE A 75 -5.72 -4.32 2.10
N ALA A 76 -5.51 -5.12 3.14
CA ALA A 76 -5.91 -4.77 4.50
C ALA A 76 -5.22 -3.47 4.97
N TYR A 77 -3.92 -3.32 4.67
CA TYR A 77 -3.17 -2.11 4.97
C TYR A 77 -3.66 -0.89 4.15
N GLY A 78 -4.08 -1.09 2.90
CA GLY A 78 -4.72 -0.08 2.08
C GLY A 78 -6.01 0.46 2.69
N PHE A 79 -6.85 -0.42 3.26
CA PHE A 79 -8.05 -0.01 4.00
C PHE A 79 -7.71 0.79 5.26
N TYR A 80 -6.76 0.29 6.06
CA TYR A 80 -6.29 1.00 7.25
C TYR A 80 -5.80 2.42 6.90
N ARG A 81 -4.99 2.55 5.86
CA ARG A 81 -4.44 3.84 5.43
C ARG A 81 -5.53 4.78 4.89
N SER A 82 -6.46 4.25 4.10
CA SER A 82 -7.60 5.03 3.60
C SER A 82 -8.45 5.59 4.74
N TYR A 83 -8.67 4.80 5.79
CA TYR A 83 -9.39 5.23 6.98
C TYR A 83 -8.66 6.35 7.74
N ASP A 84 -7.36 6.19 7.97
CA ASP A 84 -6.51 7.19 8.64
C ASP A 84 -6.48 8.53 7.87
N THR A 85 -6.36 8.46 6.54
CA THR A 85 -6.44 9.65 5.67
C THR A 85 -7.81 10.31 5.73
N TYR A 86 -8.90 9.53 5.77
CA TYR A 86 -10.25 10.07 5.88
C TYR A 86 -10.48 10.81 7.21
N GLU A 87 -10.08 10.23 8.35
CA GLU A 87 -10.19 10.89 9.66
C GLU A 87 -9.34 12.17 9.74
N SER A 88 -8.13 12.14 9.18
CA SER A 88 -7.24 13.30 9.09
C SER A 88 -7.82 14.44 8.24
N TRP A 89 -8.41 14.09 7.08
CA TRP A 89 -9.09 15.05 6.21
C TRP A 89 -10.31 15.66 6.91
N LYS A 90 -11.17 14.83 7.51
CA LYS A 90 -12.37 15.27 8.24
C LYS A 90 -12.01 16.25 9.35
N THR A 91 -11.00 15.94 10.15
CA THR A 91 -10.51 16.82 11.22
C THR A 91 -10.02 18.16 10.69
N SER A 92 -9.36 18.16 9.53
CA SER A 92 -8.87 19.38 8.87
C SER A 92 -10.03 20.27 8.37
N GLN A 93 -11.10 19.68 7.86
CA GLN A 93 -12.30 20.43 7.45
C GLN A 93 -12.98 21.09 8.65
N VAL A 94 -13.17 20.36 9.76
CA VAL A 94 -13.79 20.92 10.98
C VAL A 94 -13.03 22.13 11.50
N LYS A 95 -11.68 22.09 11.49
CA LYS A 95 -10.85 23.24 11.88
C LYS A 95 -11.05 24.45 10.96
N LYS A 96 -11.18 24.23 9.65
CA LYS A 96 -11.44 25.31 8.67
C LYS A 96 -12.82 25.96 8.83
N PHE A 97 -13.84 25.21 9.25
CA PHE A 97 -15.20 25.75 9.45
C PHE A 97 -15.36 26.52 10.77
N ASN A 98 -14.54 26.23 11.78
CA ASN A 98 -14.59 26.89 13.10
C ASN A 98 -13.64 28.10 13.24
N GLN A 99 -13.01 28.52 12.14
CA GLN A 99 -12.07 29.63 12.05
C GLN A 99 -12.64 30.70 11.12
#